data_AF-A0AB35PN71-F1
#
_entry.id   AF-A0AB35PN71-F1
#
_cell.length_a   1.000
_cell.length_b   1.000
_cell.length_c   1.000
_cell.angle_alpha   90.00
_cell.angle_beta   90.00
_cell.angle_gamma   90.00
#
_symmetry.space_group_name_H-M   'P 1'
#
loop_
_entity.id
_entity.type
_entity.pdbx_description
1 polymer ?
#
loop_
_entity_poly.entity_id
_entity_poly.type
_entity_poly.pdbx_seq_one_letter_code
_entity_poly.pdbx_strand_id
1 'polypeptide(L)'
;MNTNMVASELGVSAKTVQRWVKQLNLPAERNELGHYSFTTEDVKVLKSVQKQISEGTAIQDIHVPQSTKKRTGFIVQKTTGDTERRIEQLEQKLDTLLQQRQDENELRIRITELERQLKQKAD
;
A
#
# COMPACT_ATOMS: atom_id res chain seq x y z
N MET A 1 5.23 12.60 -3.77
CA MET A 1 4.63 13.71 -4.54
C MET A 1 4.13 13.17 -5.88
N ASN A 2 2.95 13.57 -6.33
CA ASN A 2 2.42 13.12 -7.62
C ASN A 2 3.03 13.93 -8.79
N THR A 3 2.98 13.36 -10.01
CA THR A 3 3.52 14.01 -11.23
C THR A 3 3.02 15.44 -11.41
N ASN A 4 1.73 15.70 -11.17
CA ASN A 4 1.13 17.03 -11.34
C ASN A 4 1.69 18.05 -10.34
N MET A 5 1.94 17.63 -9.09
CA MET A 5 2.53 18.52 -8.08
C MET A 5 3.96 18.90 -8.44
N VAL A 6 4.76 17.93 -8.88
CA VAL A 6 6.14 18.17 -9.33
C VAL A 6 6.17 19.07 -10.56
N ALA A 7 5.24 18.86 -11.49
CA ALA A 7 5.09 19.69 -12.68
C ALA A 7 4.78 21.16 -12.31
N SER A 8 3.85 21.39 -11.38
CA SER A 8 3.53 22.72 -10.86
C SER A 8 4.72 23.36 -10.14
N GLU A 9 5.48 22.60 -9.33
CA GLU A 9 6.66 23.12 -8.62
C GLU A 9 7.79 23.53 -9.57
N LEU A 10 7.96 22.79 -10.67
CA LEU A 10 8.97 23.06 -11.68
C LEU A 10 8.51 24.07 -12.75
N GLY A 11 7.23 24.45 -12.76
CA GLY A 11 6.65 25.31 -13.79
C GLY A 11 6.63 24.68 -15.19
N VAL A 12 6.58 23.35 -15.28
CA VAL A 12 6.56 22.60 -16.56
C VAL A 12 5.29 21.76 -16.66
N SER A 13 4.98 21.27 -17.86
CA SER A 13 3.85 20.35 -18.03
C SER A 13 4.14 18.97 -17.43
N ALA A 14 3.11 18.27 -16.97
CA ALA A 14 3.24 16.88 -16.49
C ALA A 14 3.81 15.94 -17.57
N LYS A 15 3.49 16.18 -18.85
CA LYS A 15 4.08 15.44 -19.99
C LYS A 15 5.58 15.66 -20.11
N THR A 16 6.06 16.87 -19.82
CA THR A 16 7.50 17.21 -19.83
C THR A 16 8.24 16.42 -18.76
N VAL A 17 7.70 16.37 -17.54
CA VAL A 17 8.26 15.57 -16.44
C VAL A 17 8.31 14.09 -16.82
N GLN A 18 7.20 13.54 -17.37
CA GLN A 18 7.16 12.15 -17.83
C GLN A 18 8.18 11.85 -18.93
N ARG A 19 8.39 12.80 -19.86
CA ARG A 19 9.39 12.68 -20.93
C ARG A 19 10.81 12.61 -20.35
N TRP A 20 11.14 13.47 -19.40
CA TRP A 20 12.45 13.45 -18.74
C TRP A 20 12.69 12.15 -17.97
N VAL A 21 11.68 11.68 -17.23
CA VAL A 21 11.76 10.40 -16.52
C VAL A 21 12.07 9.24 -17.47
N LYS A 22 11.40 9.20 -18.65
CA LYS A 22 11.65 8.17 -19.66
C LYS A 22 13.02 8.31 -20.33
N GLN A 23 13.39 9.53 -20.73
CA GLN A 23 14.57 9.76 -21.57
C GLN A 23 15.88 9.72 -20.79
N LEU A 24 15.85 10.11 -19.51
CA LEU A 24 16.99 10.05 -18.59
C LEU A 24 16.99 8.77 -17.74
N ASN A 25 16.02 7.86 -18.00
CA ASN A 25 15.80 6.61 -17.26
C ASN A 25 15.83 6.80 -15.73
N LEU A 26 15.20 7.87 -15.24
CA LEU A 26 15.21 8.20 -13.82
C LEU A 26 14.47 7.13 -13.02
N PRO A 27 14.97 6.72 -11.84
CA PRO A 27 14.31 5.76 -10.97
C PRO A 27 13.11 6.41 -10.27
N ALA A 28 12.03 6.68 -11.01
CA ALA A 28 10.78 7.13 -10.44
C ALA A 28 9.96 5.93 -9.96
N GLU A 29 9.57 5.93 -8.69
CA GLU A 29 8.66 4.91 -8.15
C GLU A 29 7.27 5.03 -8.78
N ARG A 30 6.61 3.89 -8.96
CA ARG A 30 5.19 3.85 -9.32
C ARG A 30 4.40 3.43 -8.10
N ASN A 31 3.30 4.13 -7.83
CA ASN A 31 2.36 3.69 -6.79
C ASN A 31 1.56 2.47 -7.25
N GLU A 32 0.73 1.91 -6.37
CA GLU A 32 -0.11 0.73 -6.64
C GLU A 32 -1.10 0.92 -7.81
N LEU A 33 -1.42 2.17 -8.13
CA LEU A 33 -2.29 2.57 -9.25
C LEU A 33 -1.51 2.81 -10.56
N GLY A 34 -0.19 2.63 -10.56
CA GLY A 34 0.66 2.79 -11.75
C GLY A 34 1.04 4.23 -12.11
N HIS A 35 0.72 5.21 -11.27
CA HIS A 35 1.14 6.60 -11.44
C HIS A 35 2.54 6.84 -10.85
N TYR A 36 3.32 7.75 -11.44
CA TYR A 36 4.62 8.13 -10.90
C TYR A 36 4.48 8.86 -9.56
N SER A 37 5.18 8.35 -8.55
CA SER A 37 5.42 8.97 -7.26
C SER A 37 6.88 9.41 -7.18
N PHE A 38 7.08 10.68 -6.81
CA PHE A 38 8.40 11.29 -6.69
C PHE A 38 8.70 11.58 -5.22
N THR A 39 9.91 11.26 -4.80
CA THR A 39 10.48 11.69 -3.52
C THR A 39 11.06 13.10 -3.64
N THR A 40 11.34 13.75 -2.51
CA THR A 40 11.99 15.07 -2.49
C THR A 40 13.35 15.07 -3.18
N GLU A 41 14.06 13.95 -3.13
CA GLU A 41 15.35 13.76 -3.81
C GLU A 41 15.18 13.71 -5.33
N ASP A 42 14.13 13.03 -5.82
CA ASP A 42 13.83 12.97 -7.26
C ASP A 42 13.44 14.35 -7.80
N VAL A 43 12.77 15.17 -7.00
CA VAL A 43 12.47 16.57 -7.36
C VAL A 43 13.75 17.40 -7.46
N LYS A 44 14.73 17.21 -6.57
CA LYS A 44 16.04 17.88 -6.68
C LYS A 44 16.78 17.49 -7.97
N VAL A 45 16.73 16.21 -8.31
CA VAL A 45 17.26 15.70 -9.58
C VAL A 45 16.58 16.38 -10.76
N LEU A 46 15.25 16.44 -10.78
CA LEU A 46 14.49 17.10 -11.85
C LEU A 46 14.79 18.60 -11.96
N LYS A 47 15.02 19.31 -10.84
CA LYS A 47 15.49 20.71 -10.84
C LYS A 47 16.86 20.84 -11.48
N SER A 48 17.78 19.91 -11.22
CA SER A 48 19.10 19.90 -11.84
C SER A 48 19.03 19.67 -13.35
N VAL A 49 18.13 18.79 -13.78
CA VAL A 49 17.84 18.52 -15.21
C VAL A 49 17.28 19.77 -15.88
N GLN A 50 16.30 20.43 -15.24
CA GLN A 50 15.72 21.67 -15.76
C GLN A 50 16.79 22.75 -15.96
N LYS A 51 17.72 22.90 -15.02
CA LYS A 51 18.82 23.85 -15.11
C LYS A 51 19.73 23.55 -16.30
N GLN A 52 20.16 22.30 -16.47
CA GLN A 52 21.01 21.89 -17.59
C GLN A 52 20.34 22.12 -18.95
N ILE A 53 19.03 21.88 -19.05
CA ILE A 53 18.24 22.17 -20.26
C ILE A 53 18.19 23.68 -20.53
N SER A 54 17.99 24.49 -19.49
CA SER A 54 17.97 25.96 -19.63
C SER A 54 19.32 26.54 -20.04
N GLU A 55 20.42 25.87 -19.70
CA GLU A 55 21.79 26.21 -20.09
C GLU A 55 22.13 25.77 -21.53
N GLY A 56 21.17 25.19 -22.27
CA GLY A 56 21.34 24.79 -23.67
C GLY A 56 21.86 23.35 -23.85
N THR A 57 21.95 22.57 -22.77
CA THR A 57 22.38 21.17 -22.85
C THR A 57 21.27 20.33 -23.48
N ALA A 58 21.61 19.57 -24.53
CA ALA A 58 20.68 18.65 -25.15
C ALA A 58 20.27 17.56 -24.15
N ILE A 59 18.98 17.20 -24.13
CA ILE A 59 18.43 16.22 -23.16
C ILE A 59 19.18 14.88 -23.17
N GLN A 60 19.80 14.52 -24.29
CA GLN A 60 20.55 13.27 -24.43
C GLN A 60 21.92 13.32 -23.72
N ASP A 61 22.48 14.51 -23.52
CA ASP A 61 23.81 14.72 -22.92
C ASP A 61 23.75 15.07 -21.42
N ILE A 62 22.54 15.21 -20.87
CA ILE A 62 22.31 15.51 -19.46
C ILE A 62 22.79 14.33 -18.62
N HIS A 63 23.93 14.51 -17.98
CA HIS A 63 24.46 13.57 -17.01
C HIS A 63 23.79 13.84 -15.66
N VAL A 64 22.77 13.05 -15.37
CA VAL A 64 22.17 13.02 -14.05
C VAL A 64 23.02 12.10 -13.17
N PRO A 65 23.42 12.51 -11.94
CA PRO A 65 23.99 11.57 -10.99
C PRO A 65 22.98 10.46 -10.79
N GLN A 66 23.27 9.28 -11.35
CA GLN A 66 22.47 8.09 -11.16
C GLN A 66 22.47 7.81 -9.67
N SER A 67 21.40 8.21 -8.99
CA SER A 67 21.19 7.82 -7.61
C SER A 67 21.25 6.31 -7.60
N THR A 68 22.21 5.76 -6.87
CA THR A 68 22.46 4.32 -6.70
C THR A 68 21.34 3.65 -5.90
N LYS A 69 20.10 4.18 -5.98
CA LYS A 69 18.87 3.46 -5.75
C LYS A 69 18.88 2.28 -6.72
N LYS A 70 19.60 1.23 -6.33
CA LYS A 70 19.46 -0.13 -6.83
C LYS A 70 17.96 -0.28 -6.96
N ARG A 71 17.47 -0.52 -8.17
CA ARG A 71 16.11 -0.98 -8.36
C ARG A 71 15.98 -2.22 -7.48
N THR A 72 15.55 -2.04 -6.25
CA THR A 72 14.98 -3.09 -5.44
C THR A 72 13.69 -3.37 -6.18
N GLY A 73 13.78 -4.15 -7.25
CA GLY A 73 12.65 -4.98 -7.61
C GLY A 73 12.26 -5.62 -6.29
N PHE A 74 11.05 -5.32 -5.83
CA PHE A 74 10.44 -6.08 -4.76
C PHE A 74 10.44 -7.52 -5.28
N ILE A 75 11.51 -8.26 -4.98
CA ILE A 75 11.36 -9.66 -4.68
C ILE A 75 10.41 -9.58 -3.50
N VAL A 76 9.12 -9.84 -3.75
CA VAL A 76 8.18 -10.16 -2.69
C VAL A 76 8.82 -11.35 -2.01
N GLN A 77 9.66 -11.06 -1.02
CA GLN A 77 10.29 -12.07 -0.21
C GLN A 77 9.11 -12.68 0.51
N LYS A 78 8.76 -13.86 0.03
CA LYS A 78 7.59 -14.62 0.40
C LYS A 78 7.73 -14.93 1.89
N THR A 79 7.36 -14.01 2.77
CA THR A 79 7.23 -14.22 4.21
C THR A 79 5.92 -14.97 4.49
N THR A 80 5.50 -15.85 3.57
CA THR A 80 4.21 -16.53 3.66
C THR A 80 4.10 -17.36 4.92
N GLY A 81 5.21 -17.90 5.43
CA GLY A 81 5.17 -18.73 6.64
C GLY A 81 4.58 -18.03 7.87
N ASP A 82 4.90 -16.75 8.10
CA ASP A 82 4.37 -16.02 9.26
C ASP A 82 2.93 -15.53 9.02
N THR A 83 2.61 -15.14 7.78
CA THR A 83 1.26 -14.73 7.40
C THR A 83 0.29 -15.92 7.40
N GLU A 84 0.70 -17.08 6.89
CA GLU A 84 -0.06 -18.33 6.86
C GLU A 84 -0.34 -18.82 8.29
N ARG A 85 0.67 -18.82 9.17
CA ARG A 85 0.48 -19.15 10.60
C ARG A 85 -0.47 -18.18 11.29
N ARG A 86 -0.41 -16.89 10.95
CA ARG A 86 -1.33 -15.90 11.53
C ARG A 86 -2.76 -16.11 11.05
N ILE A 87 -2.95 -16.49 9.79
CA ILE A 87 -4.26 -16.83 9.23
C ILE A 87 -4.83 -18.06 9.95
N GLU A 88 -4.03 -19.13 10.08
CA GLU A 88 -4.44 -20.37 10.74
C GLU A 88 -4.83 -20.13 12.22
N GLN A 89 -4.09 -19.27 12.93
CA GLN A 89 -4.46 -18.85 14.29
C GLN A 89 -5.77 -18.05 14.37
N LEU A 90 -6.05 -17.24 13.34
CA LEU A 90 -7.29 -16.47 13.28
C LEU A 90 -8.48 -17.38 12.97
N GLU A 91 -8.30 -18.37 12.09
CA GLU A 91 -9.31 -19.39 11.79
C GLU A 91 -9.67 -20.21 13.02
N GLN A 92 -8.68 -20.72 13.77
CA GLN A 92 -8.92 -21.45 15.02
C GLN A 92 -9.66 -20.60 16.07
N LYS A 93 -9.33 -19.31 16.19
CA LYS A 93 -10.04 -18.40 17.09
C LYS A 93 -11.48 -18.17 16.65
N LEU A 94 -11.72 -18.08 15.35
CA LEU A 94 -13.05 -17.91 14.80
C LEU A 94 -13.93 -19.13 15.11
N ASP A 95 -13.41 -20.34 14.90
CA ASP A 95 -14.12 -21.58 15.23
C ASP A 95 -14.46 -21.66 16.73
N THR A 96 -13.51 -21.28 17.59
CA THR A 96 -13.74 -21.25 19.04
C THR A 96 -14.87 -20.28 19.41
N LEU A 97 -14.88 -19.08 18.82
CA LEU A 97 -15.94 -18.10 19.07
C LEU A 97 -17.29 -18.56 18.54
N LEU A 98 -17.33 -19.23 17.39
CA LEU A 98 -18.57 -19.79 16.84
C LEU A 98 -19.13 -20.88 17.75
N GLN A 99 -18.28 -21.78 18.26
CA GLN A 99 -18.68 -22.80 19.21
C GLN A 99 -19.24 -22.19 20.50
N GLN A 100 -18.54 -21.21 21.08
CA GLN A 100 -19.00 -20.51 22.28
C GLN A 100 -20.38 -19.86 22.07
N ARG A 101 -20.62 -19.28 20.89
CA ARG A 101 -21.91 -18.67 20.55
C ARG A 101 -23.02 -19.69 20.40
N GLN A 102 -22.73 -20.88 19.90
CA GLN A 102 -23.70 -21.98 19.85
C GLN A 102 -24.04 -22.47 21.26
N ASP A 103 -23.03 -22.74 22.09
CA ASP A 103 -23.22 -23.18 23.47
C ASP A 103 -24.04 -22.15 24.28
N GLU A 104 -23.72 -20.86 24.12
CA GLU A 104 -24.48 -19.77 24.75
C GLU A 104 -25.97 -19.79 24.35
N ASN A 105 -26.25 -20.07 23.07
CA ASN A 105 -27.61 -20.12 22.56
C ASN A 105 -28.37 -21.34 23.10
N GLU A 106 -27.72 -22.51 23.17
CA GLU A 106 -28.30 -23.72 23.77
C GLU A 106 -28.63 -23.51 25.25
N LEU A 107 -27.73 -22.88 26.00
CA LEU A 107 -27.98 -22.53 27.41
C LEU A 107 -29.17 -21.57 27.55
N ARG A 108 -29.27 -20.55 26.68
CA ARG A 108 -30.42 -19.61 26.68
C ARG A 108 -31.75 -20.33 26.42
N ILE A 109 -31.77 -21.26 25.45
CA ILE A 109 -32.96 -22.08 25.18
C ILE A 109 -33.32 -22.92 26.40
N ARG A 110 -32.32 -23.56 27.03
CA ARG A 110 -32.56 -24.40 28.22
C ARG A 110 -33.09 -23.60 29.41
N ILE A 111 -32.55 -22.41 29.65
CA ILE A 111 -33.02 -21.50 30.70
C ILE A 111 -34.48 -21.11 30.44
N THR A 112 -34.81 -20.70 29.22
CA THR A 112 -36.18 -20.32 28.83
C THR A 112 -37.18 -21.46 29.08
N GLU A 113 -36.78 -22.70 28.75
CA GLU A 113 -37.62 -23.87 28.98
C GLU A 113 -37.79 -24.18 30.48
N LEU A 114 -36.71 -24.06 31.27
CA LEU A 114 -36.79 -24.23 32.73
C LEU A 114 -37.68 -23.16 33.38
N GLU A 115 -37.57 -21.90 32.95
CA GLU A 115 -38.44 -20.81 33.40
C GLU A 115 -39.91 -21.10 33.08
N ARG A 116 -40.20 -21.62 31.89
CA ARG A 116 -41.55 -22.06 31.51
C ARG A 116 -42.08 -23.18 32.41
N GLN A 117 -41.26 -24.20 32.68
CA GLN A 117 -41.65 -25.33 33.53
C GLN A 117 -41.89 -24.91 34.98
N LEU A 118 -41.08 -23.98 35.50
CA LEU A 118 -41.28 -23.41 36.83
C LEU A 118 -42.59 -22.62 36.91
N LYS A 119 -42.91 -21.82 35.88
CA LYS A 119 -44.17 -21.08 35.82
C LYS A 119 -45.39 -22.01 35.80
N GLN A 120 -45.35 -23.09 35.03
CA GLN A 120 -46.43 -24.08 34.96
C GLN A 120 -46.62 -24.90 36.25
N LYS A 121 -45.60 -25.01 37.10
CA LYS A 121 -45.70 -25.71 38.39
C LYS A 121 -46.11 -24.80 39.57
N ALA A 122 -46.10 -23.49 39.37
CA ALA A 122 -46.44 -22.50 40.38
C ALA A 122 -47.90 -22.01 40.30
N ASP A 123 -48.57 -22.26 39.17
CA ASP A 123 -50.03 -22.18 39.00
C ASP A 123 -50.69 -23.53 39.32
#